data_AF-A0A967SP90-F1
#
_entry.id   AF-A0A967SP90-F1
#
_cell.length_a   1.000
_cell.length_b   1.000
_cell.length_c   1.000
_cell.angle_alpha   90.00
_cell.angle_beta   90.00
_cell.angle_gamma   90.00
#
_symmetry.space_group_name_H-M   'P 1'
#
loop_
_entity.id
_entity.type
_entity.pdbx_description
1 polymer ?
#
loop_
_entity_poly.entity_id
_entity_poly.type
_entity_poly.pdbx_seq_one_letter_code
_entity_poly.pdbx_strand_id
1 'polypeptide(L)' 'MSDESIAWLTSQQIDPGRTVLARQVHGADVMYATEPGIYNQPDGFFTDKSGIHLIIRTADCAAVLVSIVEIPAV' A
#
# COMPACT_ATOMS: atom_id res chain seq x y z
N MET A 1 2.28 13.29 -2.86
CA MET A 1 2.58 13.20 -1.41
C MET A 1 3.17 14.53 -0.97
N SER A 2 3.07 14.90 0.31
CA SER A 2 3.76 16.09 0.83
C SER A 2 5.23 15.79 1.12
N ASP A 3 6.06 16.83 1.23
CA ASP A 3 7.48 16.70 1.61
C ASP A 3 7.65 16.07 3.00
N GLU A 4 6.76 16.40 3.94
CA GLU A 4 6.73 15.80 5.28
C GLU A 4 6.46 14.29 5.21
N SER A 5 5.50 13.88 4.36
CA SER A 5 5.22 12.45 4.14
C SER A 5 6.41 11.72 3.53
N ILE A 6 7.13 12.36 2.60
CA ILE A 6 8.34 11.81 1.97
C ILE A 6 9.44 11.62 3.02
N ALA A 7 9.68 12.64 3.84
CA ALA A 7 10.68 12.58 4.91
C ALA A 7 10.34 11.50 5.94
N TRP A 8 9.06 11.40 6.33
CA TRP A 8 8.60 10.37 7.25
C TRP A 8 8.80 8.97 6.67
N LEU A 9 8.35 8.67 5.45
CA LEU A 9 8.56 7.35 4.83
C LEU A 9 10.04 6.99 4.73
N THR A 10 10.88 7.95 4.33
CA THR A 10 12.34 7.75 4.24
C THR A 10 12.93 7.40 5.60
N SER A 11 12.48 8.04 6.69
CA SER A 11 12.90 7.70 8.06
C SER A 11 12.49 6.29 8.50
N GLN A 12 11.44 5.73 7.89
CA GLN A 12 10.98 4.36 8.11
C GLN A 12 11.62 3.35 7.13
N GLN A 13 12.63 3.77 6.36
CA GLN A 13 13.28 2.95 5.33
C GLN A 13 12.32 2.46 4.24
N ILE A 14 11.22 3.19 4.02
CA ILE A 14 10.29 2.96 2.91
C ILE A 14 10.68 3.91 1.78
N ASP A 15 11.01 3.36 0.61
CA ASP A 15 11.32 4.16 -0.57
C ASP A 15 10.03 4.81 -1.11
N PRO A 16 9.90 6.15 -1.06
CA PRO A 16 8.72 6.85 -1.58
C PRO A 16 8.45 6.57 -3.06
N GLY A 17 9.49 6.35 -3.86
CA GLY A 17 9.41 6.02 -5.28
C GLY A 17 8.87 4.62 -5.57
N ARG A 18 8.71 3.79 -4.53
CA ARG A 18 8.21 2.42 -4.60
C ARG A 18 6.83 2.23 -3.96
N THR A 19 6.13 3.33 -3.69
CA THR A 19 4.83 3.31 -3.01
C THR A 19 3.65 3.17 -3.98
N VAL A 20 2.63 2.45 -3.53
CA VAL A 20 1.31 2.35 -4.15
C VAL A 20 0.31 3.03 -3.24
N LEU A 21 -0.38 4.04 -3.77
CA LEU A 21 -1.31 4.88 -3.04
C LEU A 21 -2.68 4.89 -3.73
N ALA A 22 -3.74 5.01 -2.94
CA ALA A 22 -5.09 5.19 -3.46
C ALA A 22 -5.63 6.61 -3.25
N ARG A 23 -6.39 7.09 -4.24
CA ARG A 23 -7.48 8.04 -4.00
C ARG A 23 -8.72 7.25 -3.56
N GLN A 24 -8.69 6.84 -2.30
CA GLN A 24 -9.74 6.09 -1.59
C GLN A 24 -11.09 6.81 -1.70
N VAL A 25 -12.16 6.05 -1.92
CA VAL A 25 -13.53 6.58 -2.08
C VAL A 25 -14.52 5.93 -1.12
N HIS A 26 -14.05 5.18 -0.12
CA HIS A 26 -14.88 4.39 0.81
C HIS A 26 -15.74 3.34 0.10
N GLY A 27 -15.22 2.77 -0.99
CA GLY A 27 -15.79 1.62 -1.69
C GLY A 27 -15.25 0.30 -1.17
N ALA A 28 -15.42 -0.75 -1.97
CA ALA A 28 -14.96 -2.10 -1.67
C ALA A 28 -14.01 -2.67 -2.72
N ASP A 29 -13.59 -1.86 -3.71
CA ASP A 29 -12.75 -2.30 -4.80
C ASP A 29 -11.30 -2.52 -4.32
N VAL A 30 -10.75 -3.68 -4.70
CA VAL A 30 -9.38 -4.08 -4.40
C VAL A 30 -8.61 -4.26 -5.70
N MET A 31 -7.45 -3.62 -5.82
CA MET A 31 -6.64 -3.65 -7.03
C MET A 31 -5.36 -4.48 -6.85
N TYR A 32 -5.04 -5.28 -7.87
CA TYR A 32 -3.72 -5.91 -7.99
C TYR A 32 -2.70 -4.87 -8.46
N ALA A 33 -1.71 -4.56 -7.62
CA ALA A 33 -0.69 -3.57 -7.94
C ALA A 33 0.61 -4.24 -8.40
N THR A 34 1.09 -3.87 -9.57
CA THR A 34 2.36 -4.39 -10.13
C THR A 34 3.46 -3.34 -10.22
N GLU A 35 3.12 -2.06 -10.02
CA GLU A 35 4.05 -0.93 -10.13
C GLU A 35 3.69 0.17 -9.11
N PRO A 36 4.66 1.01 -8.71
CA PRO A 36 4.41 2.18 -7.87
C PRO A 36 3.50 3.21 -8.57
N GLY A 37 2.72 3.95 -7.80
CA GLY A 37 1.85 4.99 -8.36
C GLY A 37 0.72 5.44 -7.45
N ILE A 38 -0.11 6.33 -7.99
CA ILE A 38 -1.35 6.80 -7.35
C ILE A 38 -2.53 6.36 -8.22
N TYR A 39 -3.37 5.48 -7.68
CA TYR A 39 -4.52 4.90 -8.37
C TYR A 39 -5.82 5.54 -7.89
N ASN A 40 -6.78 5.71 -8.81
CA ASN A 40 -8.10 6.25 -8.50
C ASN A 40 -9.07 5.11 -8.19
N GLN A 41 -9.89 5.27 -7.14
CA GLN A 41 -11.00 4.39 -6.73
C GLN A 41 -10.73 3.18 -5.82
N PRO A 42 -9.62 2.41 -5.87
CA PRO A 42 -9.53 1.26 -4.96
C PRO A 42 -9.39 1.72 -3.52
N ASP A 43 -9.99 0.95 -2.61
CA ASP A 43 -9.85 1.11 -1.16
C ASP A 43 -9.00 -0.03 -0.54
N GLY A 44 -8.53 -0.96 -1.38
CA GLY A 44 -7.56 -1.98 -1.02
C GLY A 44 -6.58 -2.28 -2.16
N PHE A 45 -5.41 -2.80 -1.80
CA PHE A 45 -4.44 -3.31 -2.75
C PHE A 45 -3.96 -4.70 -2.32
N PHE A 46 -3.54 -5.50 -3.30
CA PHE A 46 -2.72 -6.68 -3.05
C PHE A 46 -1.63 -6.78 -4.11
N THR A 47 -0.58 -7.53 -3.80
CA THR A 47 0.51 -7.80 -4.73
C THR A 47 1.25 -9.07 -4.35
N ASP A 48 1.88 -9.68 -5.35
CA ASP A 48 2.89 -10.73 -5.23
C ASP A 48 4.29 -10.20 -5.63
N LYS A 49 4.41 -8.92 -5.97
CA LYS A 49 5.66 -8.31 -6.44
C LYS A 49 6.48 -7.82 -5.25
N SER A 50 7.72 -8.29 -5.17
CA SER A 50 8.68 -7.78 -4.20
C SER A 50 9.06 -6.34 -4.49
N GLY A 51 9.34 -5.57 -3.43
CA GLY A 51 9.89 -4.22 -3.55
C GLY A 51 8.89 -3.13 -3.93
N ILE A 52 7.57 -3.40 -3.83
CA ILE A 52 6.54 -2.36 -3.84
C ILE A 52 5.89 -2.26 -2.45
N HIS A 53 5.57 -1.04 -2.04
CA HIS A 53 5.03 -0.75 -0.72
C HIS A 53 3.56 -0.32 -0.85
N LEU A 54 2.65 -1.20 -0.44
CA LEU A 54 1.21 -0.90 -0.43
C LEU A 54 0.88 0.02 0.75
N ILE A 55 0.30 1.20 0.48
CA ILE A 55 -0.05 2.18 1.51
C ILE A 55 -1.56 2.46 1.47
N ILE A 56 -2.20 2.28 2.62
CA ILE A 56 -3.57 2.72 2.89
C ILE A 56 -3.53 3.83 3.94
N ARG A 57 -4.33 4.89 3.72
CA ARG A 57 -4.43 6.01 4.66
C ARG A 57 -5.73 5.89 5.43
N THR A 58 -5.65 6.20 6.72
CA THR A 58 -6.81 6.24 7.59
C THR A 58 -6.63 7.30 8.66
N ALA A 59 -7.76 7.86 9.09
CA ALA A 59 -7.97 8.44 10.40
C ALA A 59 -9.35 7.91 10.81
N ASP A 60 -9.40 7.04 11.81
CA ASP A 60 -10.58 6.30 12.31
C ASP A 60 -10.98 5.02 11.56
N CYS A 61 -10.94 4.98 10.23
CA CYS A 61 -11.23 3.74 9.49
C CYS A 61 -10.22 2.62 9.83
N ALA A 62 -10.64 1.36 9.73
CA ALA A 62 -9.76 0.23 10.01
C ALA A 62 -8.73 0.02 8.88
N ALA A 63 -7.44 0.04 9.21
CA ALA A 63 -6.40 -0.46 8.31
C ALA A 63 -6.22 -1.96 8.53
N VAL A 64 -6.35 -2.75 7.45
CA VAL A 64 -6.20 -4.21 7.49
C VAL A 64 -5.00 -4.59 6.62
N LEU A 65 -4.00 -5.23 7.24
CA LEU A 65 -2.83 -5.77 6.55
C LEU A 65 -2.94 -7.30 6.56
N VAL A 66 -2.83 -7.90 5.38
CA VAL A 66 -2.89 -9.35 5.19
C VAL A 66 -1.63 -9.80 4.47
N SER A 67 -1.02 -10.87 4.96
CA SER A 67 0.10 -11.54 4.29
C SER A 67 -0.22 -13.03 4.19
N ILE A 68 -0.07 -13.57 2.99
CA ILE A 68 -0.15 -15.01 2.75
C ILE A 68 1.29 -15.50 2.73
N VAL A 69 1.69 -16.17 3.80
CA VAL A 69 2.97 -16.87 3.85
C VAL A 69 2.76 -18.29 3.35
N GLU A 70 3.53 -18.71 2.36
CA GLU A 70 3.70 -20.14 2.11
C GLU A 70 4.34 -20.75 3.35
N ILE A 71 3.59 -21.63 4.01
CA ILE A 71 4.12 -22.46 5.09
C ILE A 71 4.67 -23.71 4.39
N PRO A 72 6.00 -23.95 4.44
CA PRO A 72 6.56 -25.17 3.87
C PRO A 72 5.86 -26.38 4.47
N ALA A 73 5.45 -27.34 3.63
CA ALA A 73 5.00 -28.63 4.13
C ALA A 73 6.17 -29.27 4.89
N VAL A 74 5.93 -29.55 6.18
CA VAL A 74 6.83 -30.34 7.03
C VAL A 74 6.91 -31.79 6.59
#